data_AF-A0A2W4I8P4-F1
#
_entry.id   AF-A0A2W4I8P4-F1
#
_cell.length_a   1.000
_cell.length_b   1.000
_cell.length_c   1.000
_cell.angle_alpha   90.00
_cell.angle_beta   90.00
_cell.angle_gamma   90.00
#
_symmetry.space_group_name_H-M   'P 1'
#
loop_
_entity.id
_entity.type
_entity.pdbx_description
1 polymer ?
#
loop_
_entity_poly.entity_id
_entity_poly.type
_entity_poly.pdbx_seq_one_letter_code
_entity_poly.pdbx_strand_id
1 'polypeptide(L)' 'MSTNLNIDDELLSEALRLGGKKSKRETVNEALQEYVKRRKQQDILKFFGKVDFDQKYDYKKARQAR' A
#
# COMPACT_ATOMS: atom_id res chain seq x y z
N MET A 1 -13.07 7.88 -16.89
CA MET A 1 -14.20 7.19 -17.53
C MET A 1 -15.09 6.62 -16.44
N SER A 2 -16.40 6.74 -16.58
CA SER A 2 -17.36 6.00 -15.75
C SER A 2 -17.44 4.57 -16.28
N THR A 3 -17.23 3.60 -15.40
CA THR A 3 -17.40 2.17 -15.71
C THR A 3 -18.50 1.68 -14.80
N ASN A 4 -19.53 1.04 -15.37
CA ASN A 4 -20.61 0.48 -14.58
C ASN A 4 -20.14 -0.84 -13.97
N LEU A 5 -19.48 -0.76 -12.82
CA LEU A 5 -18.95 -1.92 -12.10
C LEU A 5 -19.95 -2.28 -10.99
N ASN A 6 -20.31 -3.56 -10.89
CA ASN A 6 -21.12 -4.03 -9.78
C ASN A 6 -20.21 -4.15 -8.54
N ILE A 7 -20.37 -3.25 -7.58
CA ILE A 7 -19.60 -3.20 -6.34
C ILE A 7 -20.57 -3.42 -5.19
N ASP A 8 -20.15 -4.21 -4.21
CA ASP A 8 -20.89 -4.38 -2.96
C ASP A 8 -21.05 -3.02 -2.25
N ASP A 9 -22.29 -2.58 -2.09
CA ASP A 9 -22.63 -1.28 -1.52
C ASP A 9 -22.36 -1.21 -0.01
N GLU A 10 -22.44 -2.33 0.72
CA GLU A 10 -22.12 -2.37 2.15
C GLU A 10 -20.61 -2.19 2.33
N LEU A 11 -19.81 -2.92 1.56
CA LEU A 11 -18.36 -2.81 1.57
C LEU A 11 -17.90 -1.40 1.17
N LEU A 12 -18.51 -0.81 0.14
CA LEU A 12 -18.17 0.53 -0.31
C LEU A 12 -18.54 1.60 0.73
N SER A 13 -19.66 1.42 1.43
CA SER A 13 -20.10 2.33 2.50
C SER A 13 -19.17 2.23 3.71
N GLU A 14 -18.73 1.02 4.06
CA GLU A 14 -17.73 0.82 5.11
C GLU A 14 -16.39 1.45 4.73
N ALA A 15 -15.90 1.23 3.51
CA ALA A 15 -14.67 1.84 3.01
C ALA A 15 -14.75 3.38 2.98
N LEU A 16 -15.92 3.94 2.64
CA LEU A 16 -16.15 5.39 2.67
C LEU A 16 -16.06 5.94 4.09
N ARG A 17 -16.69 5.26 5.06
CA ARG A 17 -16.69 5.62 6.48
C ARG A 17 -15.28 5.52 7.09
N LEU A 18 -14.55 4.44 6.80
CA LEU A 18 -13.21 4.20 7.33
C LEU A 18 -12.15 5.08 6.64
N GLY A 19 -12.25 5.28 5.33
CA GLY A 19 -11.32 6.09 4.54
C GLY A 19 -11.55 7.61 4.65
N GLY A 20 -12.64 8.04 5.28
CA GLY A 20 -12.96 9.46 5.49
C GLY A 20 -13.13 10.25 4.20
N LYS A 21 -13.51 9.60 3.09
CA LYS A 21 -13.67 10.25 1.78
C LYS A 21 -15.07 10.81 1.59
N LYS A 22 -15.18 11.79 0.70
CA LYS A 22 -16.44 12.48 0.41
C LYS A 22 -17.26 11.79 -0.67
N SER A 23 -16.63 11.00 -1.53
CA SER A 23 -17.32 10.35 -2.65
C SER A 23 -16.94 8.87 -2.82
N LYS A 24 -17.93 8.07 -3.23
CA LYS A 24 -17.74 6.66 -3.63
C LYS A 24 -16.59 6.50 -4.63
N ARG A 25 -16.47 7.42 -5.59
CA ARG A 25 -15.41 7.42 -6.61
C ARG A 25 -14.01 7.57 -6.00
N GLU A 26 -13.84 8.49 -5.06
CA GLU A 26 -12.56 8.68 -4.37
C GLU A 26 -12.17 7.46 -3.55
N THR A 27 -13.13 6.88 -2.82
CA THR A 27 -12.92 5.65 -2.05
C THR A 27 -12.47 4.50 -2.94
N VAL A 28 -13.13 4.29 -4.09
CA VAL A 28 -12.74 3.21 -5.02
C VAL A 28 -11.35 3.44 -5.58
N ASN A 29 -11.02 4.68 -5.98
CA ASN A 29 -9.70 4.99 -6.52
C ASN A 29 -8.59 4.79 -5.49
N GLU A 30 -8.80 5.22 -4.25
CA GLU A 30 -7.83 5.01 -3.17
C GLU A 30 -7.66 3.52 -2.87
N ALA A 31 -8.76 2.77 -2.73
CA ALA A 31 -8.71 1.34 -2.49
C ALA A 31 -7.92 0.59 -3.58
N LEU A 32 -8.09 0.99 -4.85
CA LEU A 32 -7.32 0.43 -5.96
C LEU A 32 -5.84 0.82 -5.89
N GLN A 33 -5.51 2.06 -5.53
CA GLN A 33 -4.13 2.48 -5.33
C GLN A 33 -3.45 1.68 -4.22
N GLU A 34 -4.11 1.49 -3.09
CA GLU A 34 -3.61 0.69 -1.98
C GLU A 34 -3.46 -0.77 -2.34
N TYR A 35 -4.44 -1.35 -3.03
CA TYR A 35 -4.40 -2.73 -3.52
C TYR A 35 -3.18 -2.97 -4.43
N VAL A 36 -2.96 -2.08 -5.39
CA VAL A 36 -1.80 -2.15 -6.29
C VAL A 36 -0.51 -1.96 -5.51
N LYS A 37 -0.44 -0.97 -4.60
CA LYS A 37 0.75 -0.71 -3.77
C LYS A 37 1.11 -1.91 -2.92
N ARG A 38 0.14 -2.54 -2.24
CA ARG A 38 0.33 -3.73 -1.40
C ARG A 38 0.87 -4.91 -2.21
N ARG A 39 0.42 -5.07 -3.46
CA ARG A 39 0.95 -6.11 -4.36
C ARG A 39 2.36 -5.79 -4.85
N LYS A 40 2.64 -4.54 -5.22
CA LYS A 40 4.00 -4.11 -5.59
C LYS A 40 4.99 -4.23 -4.43
N GLN A 41 4.55 -4.05 -3.19
CA GLN A 41 5.42 -4.28 -2.03
C GLN A 41 5.94 -5.71 -1.94
N GLN A 42 5.22 -6.71 -2.47
CA GLN A 42 5.71 -8.08 -2.54
C GLN A 42 6.94 -8.24 -3.45
N ASP A 43 7.19 -7.28 -4.35
CA ASP A 43 8.40 -7.28 -5.18
C ASP A 43 9.68 -7.14 -4.37
N ILE A 44 9.61 -6.69 -3.09
CA ILE A 44 10.78 -6.68 -2.20
C ILE A 44 11.38 -8.08 -2.03
N LEU A 45 10.56 -9.12 -2.11
CA LEU A 45 11.01 -10.51 -2.02
C LEU A 45 11.98 -10.87 -3.15
N LYS A 46 11.88 -10.20 -4.31
CA LYS A 46 12.76 -10.42 -5.46
C LYS A 46 14.20 -9.97 -5.22
N PHE A 47 14.43 -9.14 -4.20
CA PHE A 47 15.74 -8.58 -3.85
C PHE A 47 16.44 -9.35 -2.73
N PHE A 48 15.76 -10.29 -2.05
CA PHE A 48 16.43 -11.15 -1.07
C PHE A 48 17.57 -11.93 -1.72
N GLY A 49 18.74 -11.91 -1.09
CA GLY A 49 19.96 -12.56 -1.60
C GLY A 49 20.60 -11.88 -2.82
N LYS A 50 20.03 -10.76 -3.32
CA LYS A 50 20.59 -9.98 -4.44
C LYS A 50 21.19 -8.64 -4.03
N VAL A 51 20.99 -8.24 -2.78
CA VAL A 51 21.50 -6.98 -2.25
C VAL A 51 22.79 -7.28 -1.49
N ASP A 52 23.90 -6.77 -2.02
CA ASP A 52 25.18 -6.74 -1.32
C ASP A 52 25.19 -5.56 -0.35
N PHE A 53 25.34 -5.87 0.94
CA PHE A 53 25.50 -4.85 1.98
C PHE A 53 26.98 -4.54 2.16
N ASP A 54 27.30 -3.26 2.32
CA ASP A 54 28.65 -2.84 2.68
C ASP A 54 29.03 -3.43 4.04
N GLN A 55 30.14 -4.17 4.09
CA GLN A 55 30.63 -4.83 5.31
C GLN A 55 30.95 -3.85 6.44
N LYS A 56 31.23 -2.59 6.11
CA LYS A 56 31.50 -1.52 7.10
C LYS A 56 30.23 -0.84 7.61
N TYR A 57 29.07 -1.13 7.02
CA TYR A 57 27.81 -0.53 7.42
C TYR A 57 27.26 -1.18 8.70
N ASP A 58 27.33 -0.43 9.79
CA ASP A 58 26.78 -0.85 11.09
C ASP A 58 25.39 -0.24 11.32
N TYR A 59 24.36 -1.00 10.97
CA TYR A 59 22.96 -0.61 11.15
C TYR A 59 22.56 -0.43 12.62
N LYS A 60 23.32 -0.95 13.60
CA LYS A 60 23.01 -0.81 15.03
C LYS A 60 23.33 0.59 15.55
N LYS A 61 24.37 1.25 15.01
CA LYS A 61 24.69 2.65 15.35
C LYS A 61 23.52 3.60 15.04
N ALA A 62 22.87 3.41 13.89
CA ALA A 62 21.72 4.21 13.50
C ALA A 62 20.48 3.99 14.39
N ARG A 63 20.35 2.81 14.99
CA ARG A 63 19.21 2.46 15.87
C ARG A 63 19.37 3.00 17.29
N GLN A 64 20.60 3.17 17.77
CA GLN A 64 20.89 3.67 19.12
C GLN A 64 20.79 5.21 19.22
N ALA A 65 20.86 5.92 18.10
CA ALA A 65 20.77 7.39 18.05
C ALA A 65 19.32 7.93 18.07
N ARG A 66 18.35 7.11 18.47
CA ARG A 66 16.93 7.46 18.60
C ARG A 66 16.46 7.38 20.04
#